data_AF-A0A6G3MN27-F1
#
_entry.id   AF-A0A6G3MN27-F1
#
_cell.length_a   1.000
_cell.length_b   1.000
_cell.length_c   1.000
_cell.angle_alpha   90.00
_cell.angle_beta   90.00
_cell.angle_gamma   90.00
#
_symmetry.space_group_name_H-M   'P 1'
#
loop_
_entity.id
_entity.type
_entity.pdbx_description
1 polymer ?
#
loop_
_entity_poly.entity_id
_entity_poly.type
_entity_poly.pdbx_seq_one_letter_code
_entity_poly.pdbx_strand_id
1 'polypeptide(L)'
;SYFSGVMVRLIQTLTPIVVSCTAISVSVLLKHYFVLEKTIKEASKPVVKKTKKGAPVSSDSMLTNIFTSAMLIFISLCFMHFVIHCTHTTRVSYSGPSVVLSNQKQDGSLYIIDDFREAYYWLNQNT
;
A
#
# COMPACT_ATOMS: atom_id res chain seq x y z
N SER A 1 7.62 -13.33 12.53
CA SER A 1 6.31 -13.98 12.36
C SER A 1 5.90 -14.88 13.52
N TYR A 2 6.78 -15.77 14.04
CA TYR A 2 6.47 -16.71 15.14
C TYR A 2 5.77 -16.06 16.35
N PHE A 3 6.36 -15.01 16.94
CA PHE A 3 5.77 -14.33 18.11
C PHE A 3 4.45 -13.60 17.82
N SER A 4 4.27 -13.04 16.61
CA SER A 4 3.02 -12.38 16.21
C SER A 4 1.87 -13.36 15.98
N GLY A 5 2.15 -14.65 15.78
CA GLY A 5 1.12 -15.69 15.64
C GLY A 5 0.56 -16.17 16.97
N VAL A 6 1.28 -15.94 18.09
CA VAL A 6 0.89 -16.42 19.42
C VAL A 6 0.08 -15.39 20.20
N MET A 7 0.28 -14.09 19.95
CA MET A 7 -0.40 -13.02 20.67
C MET A 7 -0.73 -11.83 19.76
N VAL A 8 -2.01 -11.45 19.71
CA VAL A 8 -2.52 -10.37 18.83
C VAL A 8 -1.84 -9.02 19.12
N ARG A 9 -1.54 -8.70 20.38
CA ARG A 9 -0.85 -7.44 20.74
C ARG A 9 0.57 -7.35 20.19
N LEU A 10 1.24 -8.49 19.94
CA LEU A 10 2.59 -8.50 19.38
C LEU A 10 2.64 -8.19 17.88
N ILE A 11 1.49 -7.96 17.23
CA ILE A 11 1.45 -7.48 15.85
C ILE A 11 2.08 -6.09 15.70
N GLN A 12 1.99 -5.25 16.74
CA GLN A 12 2.49 -3.86 16.72
C GLN A 12 4.03 -3.80 16.62
N THR A 13 4.75 -4.81 17.14
CA THR A 13 6.22 -4.88 17.04
C THR A 13 6.69 -5.47 15.71
N LEU A 14 5.81 -6.19 14.99
CA LEU A 14 6.10 -6.74 13.66
C LEU A 14 6.01 -5.66 12.56
N THR A 15 5.09 -4.70 12.70
CA THR A 15 4.84 -3.64 11.71
C THR A 15 6.11 -2.92 11.22
N PRO A 16 7.02 -2.41 12.07
CA PRO A 16 8.20 -1.69 11.59
C PRO A 16 9.14 -2.57 10.75
N ILE A 17 9.36 -3.83 11.14
CA ILE A 17 10.20 -4.76 10.38
C ILE A 17 9.60 -5.06 9.01
N VAL A 18 8.29 -5.30 8.92
CA VAL A 18 7.62 -5.62 7.65
C VAL A 18 7.71 -4.43 6.68
N VAL A 19 7.52 -3.21 7.17
CA VAL A 19 7.64 -2.00 6.34
C VAL A 19 9.06 -1.82 5.83
N SER A 20 10.08 -2.01 6.68
CA SER A 20 11.48 -1.92 6.25
C SER A 20 11.85 -2.98 5.21
N CYS A 21 11.48 -4.24 5.42
CA CYS A 21 11.74 -5.31 4.44
C CYS A 21 11.02 -5.06 3.10
N THR A 22 9.76 -4.60 3.16
CA THR A 22 8.99 -4.25 1.96
C THR A 22 9.65 -3.10 1.21
N ALA A 23 10.11 -2.06 1.91
CA ALA A 23 10.79 -0.91 1.31
C ALA A 23 12.10 -1.32 0.61
N ILE A 24 12.91 -2.18 1.23
CA ILE A 24 14.16 -2.69 0.63
C ILE A 24 13.83 -3.52 -0.62
N SER A 25 12.86 -4.44 -0.54
CA SER A 25 12.47 -5.29 -1.66
C SER A 25 11.98 -4.47 -2.85
N VAL A 26 11.10 -3.49 -2.61
CA VAL A 26 10.60 -2.60 -3.67
C VAL A 26 11.72 -1.73 -4.24
N SER A 27 12.66 -1.25 -3.41
CA SER A 27 13.79 -0.45 -3.87
C SER A 27 14.71 -1.23 -4.82
N VAL A 28 15.05 -2.48 -4.50
CA VAL A 28 15.86 -3.35 -5.36
C VAL A 28 15.12 -3.62 -6.67
N LEU A 29 13.83 -3.93 -6.58
CA LEU A 29 13.00 -4.23 -7.72
C LEU A 29 12.92 -3.02 -8.69
N LEU A 30 12.65 -1.82 -8.19
CA LEU A 30 12.64 -0.60 -9.01
C LEU A 30 14.00 -0.29 -9.64
N LYS A 31 15.12 -0.49 -8.91
CA LYS A 31 16.47 -0.30 -9.47
C LYS A 31 16.71 -1.20 -10.69
N HIS A 32 16.31 -2.46 -10.63
CA HIS A 32 16.44 -3.37 -11.77
C HIS A 32 15.60 -2.92 -12.98
N TYR A 33 14.36 -2.47 -12.77
CA TYR A 33 13.52 -1.97 -13.86
C TYR A 33 14.06 -0.66 -14.46
N PHE A 34 14.59 0.27 -13.66
CA PHE A 34 15.18 1.52 -14.18
C PHE A 34 16.50 1.30 -14.94
N VAL A 35 17.34 0.35 -14.52
CA VAL A 35 18.56 0.00 -15.25
C VAL A 35 18.18 -0.64 -16.60
N LEU A 36 17.21 -1.55 -16.61
CA LEU A 36 16.72 -2.18 -17.83
C LEU A 36 16.15 -1.15 -18.81
N GLU A 37 15.37 -0.19 -18.32
CA GLU A 37 14.85 0.91 -19.15
C GLU A 37 15.97 1.77 -19.76
N LYS A 38 17.02 2.10 -18.98
CA LYS A 38 18.18 2.85 -19.48
C LYS A 38 18.93 2.08 -20.57
N THR A 39 19.19 0.78 -20.36
CA THR A 39 19.88 -0.06 -21.35
C THR A 39 19.09 -0.16 -22.66
N ILE A 40 17.76 -0.27 -22.58
CA ILE A 40 16.90 -0.33 -23.79
C ILE A 40 16.85 1.04 -24.51
N LYS A 41 16.84 2.15 -23.76
CA LYS A 41 16.91 3.51 -24.33
C LYS A 41 18.27 3.84 -24.96
N GLU A 42 19.37 3.29 -24.45
CA GLU A 42 20.70 3.46 -25.02
C GLU A 42 20.89 2.60 -26.29
N ALA A 43 20.32 1.39 -26.31
CA ALA A 43 20.32 0.53 -27.50
C ALA A 43 19.48 1.07 -28.66
N SER A 44 18.52 1.99 -28.41
CA SER A 44 17.69 2.62 -29.45
C SER A 44 18.21 3.96 -29.97
N LYS A 45 19.31 4.50 -29.43
CA LYS A 45 19.99 5.67 -30.02
C LYS A 45 20.78 5.24 -31.26
N PRO A 46 20.62 5.90 -32.43
CA PRO A 46 21.28 5.46 -33.64
C PRO A 46 22.78 5.76 -33.56
N VAL A 47 23.60 4.72 -33.47
CA VAL A 47 25.04 4.83 -33.72
C VAL A 47 25.24 5.00 -35.22
N VAL A 48 25.55 6.23 -35.63
CA VAL A 48 26.06 6.53 -36.97
C VAL A 48 27.39 5.79 -37.16
N LYS A 49 27.38 4.64 -37.85
CA LYS A 49 28.52 4.11 -38.60
C LYS A 49 28.07 3.08 -39.63
N LYS A 50 28.63 3.24 -40.83
CA LYS A 50 28.18 2.67 -42.12
C LYS A 50 28.31 1.15 -42.21
N THR A 51 27.40 0.60 -43.02
CA THR A 51 27.50 -0.60 -43.88
C THR A 51 27.25 -2.01 -43.30
N LYS A 52 26.16 -2.61 -43.85
CA LYS A 52 25.95 -3.99 -44.33
C LYS A 52 25.35 -5.06 -43.39
N LYS A 53 24.22 -5.57 -43.92
CA LYS A 53 23.51 -6.86 -43.72
C LYS A 53 22.50 -6.91 -42.57
N GLY A 54 21.25 -7.14 -42.98
CA GLY A 54 20.06 -7.14 -42.13
C GLY A 54 20.08 -8.22 -41.05
N ALA A 55 19.75 -7.80 -39.84
CA ALA A 55 19.31 -8.64 -38.75
C ALA A 55 17.92 -8.11 -38.32
N PRO A 56 16.98 -8.98 -37.90
CA PRO A 56 15.64 -8.56 -37.54
C PRO A 56 15.72 -7.80 -36.21
N VAL A 57 15.66 -6.48 -36.26
CA VAL A 57 15.40 -5.66 -35.08
C VAL A 57 13.88 -5.61 -34.91
N SER A 58 13.41 -5.78 -33.66
CA SER A 58 12.19 -5.13 -33.11
C SER A 58 10.87 -5.89 -32.87
N SER A 59 10.81 -7.20 -32.60
CA SER A 59 9.65 -7.77 -31.86
C SER A 59 9.94 -7.94 -30.37
N ASP A 60 11.09 -8.52 -30.04
CA ASP A 60 11.42 -8.87 -28.65
C ASP A 60 11.73 -7.64 -27.79
N SER A 61 12.30 -6.59 -28.37
CA SER A 61 12.51 -5.31 -27.67
C SER A 61 11.21 -4.55 -27.40
N MET A 62 10.18 -4.72 -28.25
CA MET A 62 8.88 -4.10 -28.04
C MET A 62 8.10 -4.84 -26.95
N LEU A 63 8.09 -6.18 -27.01
CA LEU A 63 7.47 -7.01 -25.97
C LEU A 63 8.11 -6.76 -24.60
N THR A 64 9.44 -6.74 -24.51
CA THR A 64 10.13 -6.47 -23.24
C THR A 64 9.82 -5.08 -22.67
N ASN A 65 9.69 -4.04 -23.51
CA ASN A 65 9.26 -2.71 -23.06
C ASN A 65 7.80 -2.67 -22.58
N ILE A 66 6.91 -3.41 -23.24
CA ILE A 66 5.52 -3.54 -22.80
C ILE A 66 5.44 -4.30 -21.47
N PHE A 67 6.21 -5.37 -21.30
CA PHE A 67 6.26 -6.12 -20.04
C PHE A 67 6.85 -5.30 -18.88
N THR A 68 7.92 -4.54 -19.11
CA THR A 68 8.52 -3.69 -18.06
C THR A 68 7.61 -2.54 -17.66
N SER A 69 6.98 -1.87 -18.63
CA SER A 69 6.00 -0.81 -18.35
C SER A 69 4.74 -1.34 -17.67
N ALA A 70 4.23 -2.51 -18.08
CA ALA A 70 3.08 -3.14 -17.43
C ALA A 70 3.38 -3.53 -15.97
N MET A 71 4.58 -4.06 -15.69
CA MET A 71 5.01 -4.38 -14.32
C MET A 71 5.11 -3.14 -13.43
N LEU A 72 5.63 -2.01 -13.95
CA LEU A 72 5.69 -0.75 -13.21
C LEU A 72 4.29 -0.20 -12.90
N ILE A 73 3.37 -0.25 -13.87
CA ILE A 73 1.97 0.15 -13.67
C ILE A 73 1.31 -0.73 -12.62
N PHE A 74 1.54 -2.05 -12.67
CA PHE A 74 1.00 -2.99 -11.69
C PHE A 74 1.46 -2.67 -10.27
N ILE A 75 2.76 -2.42 -10.06
CA ILE A 75 3.31 -2.04 -8.75
C ILE A 75 2.68 -0.74 -8.26
N SER A 76 2.51 0.25 -9.13
CA SER A 76 1.84 1.52 -8.81
C SER A 76 0.39 1.30 -8.34
N LEU A 77 -0.36 0.43 -9.03
CA LEU A 77 -1.73 0.07 -8.65
C LEU A 77 -1.80 -0.63 -7.29
N CYS A 78 -0.85 -1.51 -6.97
CA CYS A 78 -0.76 -2.14 -5.65
C CYS A 78 -0.57 -1.10 -4.54
N PHE A 79 0.27 -0.08 -4.75
CA PHE A 79 0.45 1.01 -3.78
C PHE A 79 -0.81 1.87 -3.62
N MET A 80 -1.50 2.19 -4.72
CA MET A 80 -2.77 2.92 -4.66
C MET A 80 -3.84 2.12 -3.89
N HIS A 81 -3.95 0.82 -4.16
CA HIS A 81 -4.85 -0.07 -3.43
C HIS A 81 -4.49 -0.15 -1.94
N PHE A 82 -3.20 -0.22 -1.61
CA PHE A 82 -2.73 -0.22 -0.22
C PHE A 82 -3.20 1.03 0.54
N VAL A 83 -3.06 2.23 -0.04
CA VAL A 83 -3.53 3.48 0.60
C VAL A 83 -5.04 3.45 0.81
N ILE A 84 -5.81 3.08 -0.22
CA ILE A 84 -7.28 2.98 -0.11
C ILE A 84 -7.68 2.00 0.98
N HIS A 85 -7.05 0.82 1.02
CA HIS A 85 -7.30 -0.22 2.01
C HIS A 85 -6.99 0.25 3.43
N CYS A 86 -5.79 0.80 3.68
CA CYS A 86 -5.41 1.31 4.99
C CYS A 86 -6.38 2.38 5.47
N THR A 87 -6.80 3.28 4.57
CA THR A 87 -7.71 4.36 4.94
C THR A 87 -9.13 3.85 5.21
N HIS A 88 -9.61 2.85 4.45
CA HIS A 88 -10.89 2.20 4.72
C HIS A 88 -10.88 1.47 6.08
N THR A 89 -9.87 0.63 6.32
CA THR A 89 -9.74 -0.15 7.56
C THR A 89 -9.62 0.74 8.79
N THR A 90 -8.88 1.85 8.69
CA THR A 90 -8.74 2.82 9.79
C THR A 90 -10.09 3.44 10.15
N ARG A 91 -10.84 3.88 9.14
CA ARG A 91 -12.15 4.54 9.31
C ARG A 91 -13.20 3.62 9.94
N VAL A 92 -13.22 2.33 9.57
CA VAL A 92 -14.27 1.40 9.98
C VAL A 92 -13.95 0.72 11.31
N SER A 93 -12.69 0.30 11.53
CA SER A 93 -12.36 -0.60 12.64
C SER A 93 -11.57 0.04 13.76
N TYR A 94 -10.83 1.13 13.50
CA TYR A 94 -9.89 1.69 14.47
C TYR A 94 -10.29 3.08 15.00
N SER A 95 -11.08 3.87 14.27
CA SER A 95 -11.44 5.25 14.65
C SER A 95 -12.79 5.40 15.38
N GLY A 96 -13.28 4.37 16.08
CA GLY A 96 -14.51 4.44 16.87
C GLY A 96 -14.28 5.00 18.29
N PRO A 97 -15.15 5.88 18.82
CA PRO A 97 -15.06 6.32 20.22
C PRO A 97 -15.29 5.14 21.19
N SER A 98 -14.54 5.09 22.28
CA SER A 98 -14.67 4.03 23.31
C SER A 98 -15.54 4.42 24.51
N VAL A 99 -15.81 5.72 24.67
CA VAL A 99 -16.59 6.27 25.80
C VAL A 99 -18.05 6.52 25.41
N VAL A 100 -18.28 6.84 24.15
CA VAL A 100 -19.61 7.11 23.61
C VAL A 100 -19.97 5.97 22.69
N LEU A 101 -21.10 5.33 22.95
CA LEU A 101 -21.59 4.21 22.14
C LEU A 101 -22.49 4.78 21.03
N SER A 102 -22.10 4.58 19.78
CA SER A 102 -22.92 4.96 18.63
C SER A 102 -23.56 3.72 18.00
N ASN A 103 -24.89 3.72 17.86
CA ASN A 103 -25.64 2.69 17.15
C ASN A 103 -26.42 3.30 15.96
N GLN A 104 -26.62 2.56 14.88
CA GLN A 104 -27.48 2.98 13.78
C GLN A 104 -28.85 2.33 13.92
N LYS A 105 -29.91 3.15 13.81
CA LYS A 105 -31.29 2.65 13.72
C LYS A 105 -31.56 2.09 12.32
N GLN A 106 -32.66 1.34 12.17
CA GLN A 106 -33.07 0.75 10.88
C GLN A 106 -33.34 1.80 9.78
N ASP A 107 -33.62 3.05 10.17
CA ASP A 107 -33.82 4.19 9.28
C ASP A 107 -32.50 4.88 8.85
N GLY A 108 -31.35 4.39 9.34
CA GLY A 108 -30.04 4.98 9.08
C GLY A 108 -29.70 6.19 9.96
N SER A 109 -30.61 6.61 10.86
CA SER A 109 -30.32 7.67 11.83
C SER A 109 -29.36 7.16 12.92
N LEU A 110 -28.47 8.05 13.37
CA LEU A 110 -27.51 7.75 14.43
C LEU A 110 -28.19 7.91 15.79
N TYR A 111 -28.16 6.86 16.60
CA TYR A 111 -28.53 6.87 18.01
C TYR A 111 -27.25 6.82 18.86
N ILE A 112 -27.02 7.86 19.65
CA ILE A 112 -25.82 8.00 20.46
C ILE A 112 -26.19 7.79 21.92
N ILE A 113 -25.51 6.85 22.57
CA ILE A 113 -25.66 6.50 23.98
C ILE A 113 -24.44 7.06 24.72
N ASP A 114 -24.68 7.92 25.71
CA ASP A 114 -23.65 8.64 26.46
C ASP A 114 -23.71 8.41 27.98
N ASP A 115 -24.28 7.27 28.39
CA ASP A 115 -24.54 6.93 29.80
C ASP A 115 -23.28 6.93 30.67
N PHE A 116 -22.11 6.61 30.07
CA PHE A 116 -20.84 6.68 30.79
C PHE A 116 -20.56 8.11 31.25
N ARG A 117 -20.68 9.10 30.36
CA ARG A 117 -20.41 10.50 30.71
C ARG A 117 -21.42 10.99 31.73
N GLU A 118 -22.71 10.66 31.55
CA GLU A 118 -23.76 11.05 32.50
C GLU A 118 -23.52 10.47 33.91
N ALA A 119 -23.21 9.18 34.02
CA ALA A 119 -22.91 8.55 35.29
C ALA A 119 -21.67 9.14 35.99
N TYR A 120 -20.60 9.41 35.23
CA TYR A 120 -19.40 10.07 35.78
C TYR A 120 -19.71 11.52 36.21
N TYR A 121 -20.53 12.25 35.47
CA TYR A 121 -20.96 13.59 35.85
C TYR A 121 -21.81 13.58 37.12
N TRP A 122 -22.74 12.63 37.24
CA TRP A 122 -23.56 12.48 38.45
C TRP A 122 -22.70 12.20 39.67
N LEU A 123 -21.74 11.27 39.56
CA LEU A 123 -20.83 10.94 40.65
C LEU A 123 -20.04 12.18 41.09
N ASN A 124 -19.46 12.93 40.14
CA ASN A 124 -18.69 14.13 40.44
C ASN A 124 -19.49 15.27 41.11
N GLN A 125 -20.82 15.29 40.97
CA GLN A 125 -21.67 16.30 41.59
C GLN A 125 -22.23 15.86 42.95
N ASN A 126 -22.27 14.55 43.23
CA ASN A 126 -22.98 13.98 44.37
C ASN A 126 -22.07 13.22 45.35
N THR A 127 -20.79 13.04 45.04
CA THR A 127 -19.74 12.48 45.91
C THR A 127 -18.43 13.23 45.70
#